data_AF-A0A537MGP1-F1
#
_entry.id   AF-A0A537MGP1-F1
#
_cell.length_a   1.000
_cell.length_b   1.000
_cell.length_c   1.000
_cell.angle_alpha   90.00
_cell.angle_beta   90.00
_cell.angle_gamma   90.00
#
_symmetry.space_group_name_H-M   'P 1'
#
loop_
_entity.id
_entity.type
_entity.pdbx_description
1 polymer ?
#
loop_
_entity_poly.entity_id
_entity_poly.type
_entity_poly.pdbx_seq_one_letter_code
_entity_poly.pdbx_strand_id
1 'polypeptide(L)'
;MYSESDLENAVAAGALTPAQAESFRGYVAAGRHAPMVDEEHFRLLTGFNDVFVGIAAAIMLIAVGALGYYVGPHVGDDGPTPFMGLFVAATAWGLAEFFTRQRRMALPSIILLLAFVGGVFGTIVFGAGTALGDAYFEENGSAVAIVISLGAAVAAAAAWMHWRRFRVPITVAVGAAAVVALVLGLLASGYVTPDMNDADAERMKNVLEPVALLLGLGTFLLAMRWDSSDPRRETRRSDVAFWLHLLAAPLMVHPIFDLLGLTQGAATALGAIAVVVLYVGLGMVALAIDRRALLVSALAYVLFALNRLFETYGVVELNFALTALVIGSSLLLLSAFWASARRAVVNPLPEGLRARLPVLDRSAAVPLPA
;
A
#
# COMPACT_ATOMS: atom_id res chain seq x y z
N MET A 1 3.45 13.21 -23.46
CA MET A 1 2.16 12.67 -22.96
C MET A 1 1.78 13.44 -21.70
N TYR A 2 0.76 14.29 -21.74
CA TYR A 2 0.32 15.10 -20.58
C TYR A 2 -0.45 14.24 -19.57
N SER A 3 -0.38 14.54 -18.27
CA SER A 3 -1.14 13.87 -17.20
C SER A 3 -2.35 14.70 -16.75
N GLU A 4 -3.33 14.09 -16.07
CA GLU A 4 -4.44 14.84 -15.43
C GLU A 4 -3.91 15.88 -14.45
N SER A 5 -2.85 15.56 -13.70
CA SER A 5 -2.22 16.53 -12.81
C SER A 5 -1.63 17.73 -13.57
N ASP A 6 -1.14 17.54 -14.80
CA ASP A 6 -0.62 18.63 -15.63
C ASP A 6 -1.76 19.52 -16.12
N LEU A 7 -2.90 18.94 -16.49
CA LEU A 7 -4.13 19.66 -16.83
C LEU A 7 -4.66 20.47 -15.64
N GLU A 8 -4.77 19.85 -14.45
CA GLU A 8 -5.17 20.55 -13.22
C GLU A 8 -4.22 21.70 -12.88
N ASN A 9 -2.90 21.45 -12.96
CA ASN A 9 -1.89 22.48 -12.69
C ASN A 9 -1.96 23.61 -13.72
N ALA A 10 -2.22 23.31 -14.99
CA ALA A 10 -2.36 24.30 -16.04
C ALA A 10 -3.61 25.16 -15.84
N VAL A 11 -4.72 24.57 -15.38
CA VAL A 11 -5.93 25.31 -14.99
C VAL A 11 -5.66 26.18 -13.76
N ALA A 12 -5.03 25.63 -12.73
CA ALA A 12 -4.69 26.36 -11.51
C ALA A 12 -3.70 27.51 -11.76
N ALA A 13 -2.80 27.36 -12.74
CA ALA A 13 -1.87 28.39 -13.18
C ALA A 13 -2.48 29.40 -14.17
N GLY A 14 -3.74 29.21 -14.58
CA GLY A 14 -4.44 30.06 -15.55
C GLY A 14 -3.95 29.90 -17.00
N ALA A 15 -3.13 28.89 -17.28
CA ALA A 15 -2.68 28.57 -18.64
C ALA A 15 -3.80 27.93 -19.50
N LEU A 16 -4.76 27.27 -18.84
CA LEU A 16 -5.96 26.72 -19.47
C LEU A 16 -7.20 27.16 -18.68
N THR A 17 -8.32 27.36 -19.37
CA THR A 17 -9.63 27.44 -18.70
C THR A 17 -10.14 26.03 -18.35
N PRO A 18 -11.01 25.87 -17.34
CA PRO A 18 -11.63 24.58 -17.05
C PRO A 18 -12.31 23.94 -18.27
N ALA A 19 -12.98 24.76 -19.09
CA ALA A 19 -13.64 24.30 -20.32
C ALA A 19 -12.65 23.80 -21.38
N GLN A 20 -11.47 24.44 -21.51
CA GLN A 20 -10.42 23.98 -22.41
C GLN A 20 -9.82 22.64 -21.95
N ALA A 21 -9.62 22.46 -20.64
CA ALA A 21 -9.16 21.18 -20.10
C ALA A 21 -10.18 20.06 -20.38
N GLU A 22 -11.47 20.32 -20.20
CA GLU A 22 -12.54 19.36 -20.49
C GLU A 22 -12.63 19.03 -21.99
N SER A 23 -12.55 20.04 -22.87
CA SER A 23 -12.51 19.84 -24.32
C SER A 23 -11.29 19.02 -24.75
N PHE A 24 -10.13 19.25 -24.15
CA PHE A 24 -8.92 18.49 -24.43
C PHE A 24 -9.05 17.02 -24.00
N ARG A 25 -9.66 16.76 -22.83
CA ARG A 25 -10.00 15.39 -22.40
C ARG A 25 -10.91 14.70 -23.41
N GLY A 26 -11.96 15.39 -23.86
CA GLY A 26 -12.88 14.88 -24.88
C GLY A 26 -12.18 14.53 -26.19
N TYR A 27 -11.29 15.41 -26.67
CA TYR A 27 -10.50 15.18 -27.87
C TYR A 27 -9.57 13.96 -27.75
N VAL A 28 -8.82 13.84 -26.65
CA VAL A 28 -7.91 12.70 -26.42
C VAL A 28 -8.67 11.39 -26.30
N ALA A 29 -9.84 11.40 -25.65
CA ALA A 29 -10.71 10.23 -25.54
C ALA A 29 -11.26 9.81 -26.92
N ALA A 30 -11.68 10.77 -27.76
CA ALA A 30 -12.22 10.50 -29.09
C ALA A 30 -11.17 10.01 -30.10
N GLY A 31 -9.93 10.50 -30.02
CA GLY A 31 -8.83 10.10 -30.93
C GLY A 31 -8.28 8.68 -30.68
N ARG A 32 -8.72 7.99 -29.63
CA ARG A 32 -8.28 6.64 -29.29
C ARG A 32 -9.39 5.64 -29.62
N HIS A 33 -9.29 5.00 -30.79
CA HIS A 33 -10.28 4.03 -31.31
C HIS A 33 -10.39 2.71 -30.55
N ALA A 34 -9.61 2.50 -29.50
CA ALA A 34 -9.88 1.46 -28.51
C ALA A 34 -10.43 2.17 -27.28
N PRO A 35 -11.60 1.77 -26.72
CA PRO A 35 -11.97 2.22 -25.38
C PRO A 35 -10.76 1.88 -24.53
N MET A 36 -10.12 2.89 -23.94
CA MET A 36 -9.06 2.62 -23.00
C MET A 36 -9.67 1.66 -21.97
N VAL A 37 -9.21 0.41 -22.02
CA VAL A 37 -9.12 -0.42 -20.83
C VAL A 37 -8.57 0.54 -19.79
N ASP A 38 -9.35 0.83 -18.76
CA ASP A 38 -9.06 1.83 -17.73
C ASP A 38 -7.76 1.39 -17.03
N GLU A 39 -6.64 1.68 -17.69
CA GLU A 39 -5.30 1.45 -17.20
C GLU A 39 -5.18 2.45 -16.07
N GLU A 40 -5.16 1.97 -14.83
CA GLU A 40 -4.68 2.74 -13.69
C GLU A 40 -3.36 3.39 -14.15
N HIS A 41 -3.40 4.67 -14.53
CA HIS A 41 -2.29 5.40 -15.12
C HIS A 41 -1.30 5.74 -14.01
N PHE A 42 -0.70 4.70 -13.44
CA PHE A 42 0.26 4.81 -12.37
C PHE A 42 1.62 5.08 -13.01
N ARG A 43 1.94 6.36 -13.14
CA ARG A 43 3.29 6.78 -13.56
C ARG A 43 4.26 6.59 -12.39
N LEU A 44 4.65 5.34 -12.14
CA LEU A 44 5.82 5.02 -11.31
C LEU A 44 7.07 5.72 -11.85
N LEU A 45 7.19 5.77 -13.18
CA LEU A 45 8.31 6.37 -13.89
C LEU A 45 7.78 7.46 -14.82
N THR A 46 8.25 8.69 -14.65
CA THR A 46 8.04 9.75 -15.65
C THR A 46 9.09 9.71 -16.77
N GLY A 47 10.18 8.97 -16.57
CA GLY A 47 11.22 8.67 -17.55
C GLY A 47 12.39 7.89 -16.93
N PHE A 48 13.38 7.51 -17.74
CA PHE A 48 14.58 6.79 -17.26
C PHE A 48 15.36 7.59 -16.19
N ASN A 49 15.29 8.91 -16.25
CA ASN A 49 15.88 9.80 -15.24
C ASN A 49 15.35 9.54 -13.83
N ASP A 50 14.06 9.17 -13.67
CA ASP A 50 13.50 8.84 -12.35
C ASP A 50 14.15 7.59 -11.76
N VAL A 51 14.49 6.61 -12.60
CA VAL A 51 15.18 5.39 -12.19
C VAL A 51 16.59 5.73 -11.71
N PHE A 52 17.34 6.49 -12.52
CA PHE A 52 18.70 6.90 -12.17
C PHE A 52 18.75 7.67 -10.84
N VAL A 53 17.88 8.68 -10.69
CA VAL A 53 17.78 9.47 -9.45
C VAL A 53 17.32 8.62 -8.28
N GLY A 54 16.37 7.70 -8.48
CA GLY A 54 15.90 6.79 -7.43
C GLY A 54 17.01 5.89 -6.89
N ILE A 55 17.81 5.30 -7.78
CA ILE A 55 18.98 4.48 -7.41
C ILE A 55 20.02 5.33 -6.68
N ALA A 56 20.35 6.51 -7.21
CA ALA A 56 21.32 7.40 -6.59
C ALA A 56 20.87 7.85 -5.18
N ALA A 57 19.59 8.17 -5.00
CA ALA A 57 19.01 8.50 -3.71
C ALA A 57 19.07 7.31 -2.74
N ALA A 58 18.73 6.11 -3.19
CA ALA A 58 18.81 4.90 -2.35
C ALA A 58 20.24 4.62 -1.87
N ILE A 59 21.23 4.67 -2.77
CA ILE A 59 22.65 4.48 -2.44
C ILE A 59 23.11 5.54 -1.43
N MET A 60 22.74 6.81 -1.67
CA MET A 60 23.09 7.91 -0.76
C MET A 60 22.48 7.73 0.63
N LEU A 61 21.20 7.33 0.72
CA LEU A 61 20.52 7.10 1.99
C LEU A 61 21.14 5.93 2.76
N ILE A 62 21.50 4.83 2.07
CA ILE A 62 22.24 3.71 2.67
C ILE A 62 23.59 4.20 3.22
N ALA A 63 24.35 4.95 2.42
CA ALA A 63 25.65 5.48 2.84
C ALA A 63 25.52 6.41 4.06
N VAL A 64 24.53 7.29 4.07
CA VAL A 64 24.27 8.20 5.20
C VAL A 64 23.83 7.45 6.45
N GLY A 65 22.99 6.41 6.32
CA GLY A 65 22.64 5.52 7.42
C GLY A 65 23.87 4.80 7.98
N ALA A 66 24.74 4.29 7.12
CA ALA A 66 26.01 3.68 7.52
C ALA A 66 26.95 4.68 8.21
N LEU A 67 27.00 5.94 7.78
CA LEU A 67 27.74 6.98 8.50
C LEU A 67 27.14 7.26 9.88
N GLY A 68 25.81 7.21 10.01
CA GLY A 68 25.12 7.36 11.29
C GLY A 68 25.49 6.27 12.30
N TYR A 69 25.86 5.06 11.85
CA TYR A 69 26.34 3.99 12.72
C TYR A 69 27.55 4.45 13.54
N TYR A 70 28.55 5.08 12.90
CA TYR A 70 29.80 5.46 13.55
C TYR A 70 29.71 6.60 14.59
N VAL A 71 28.53 7.20 14.77
CA VAL A 71 28.36 8.30 15.74
C VAL A 71 28.21 7.79 17.18
N GLY A 72 27.58 6.62 17.37
CA GLY A 72 27.18 6.12 18.69
C GLY A 72 26.19 7.04 19.43
N PRO A 73 25.59 6.63 20.57
CA PRO A 73 25.71 5.31 21.20
C PRO A 73 25.03 4.21 20.36
N HIS A 74 25.41 2.96 20.61
CA HIS A 74 24.85 1.77 19.97
C HIS A 74 23.86 1.10 20.91
N VAL A 75 22.84 0.44 20.35
CA VAL A 75 21.99 -0.48 21.12
C VAL A 75 22.83 -1.73 21.42
N GLY A 76 23.02 -2.07 22.69
CA GLY A 76 24.00 -3.09 23.09
C GLY A 76 25.43 -2.72 22.68
N ASP A 77 26.26 -3.74 22.40
CA ASP A 77 27.68 -3.54 22.08
C ASP A 77 27.91 -3.10 20.62
N ASP A 78 27.21 -3.72 19.65
CA ASP A 78 27.41 -3.52 18.20
C ASP A 78 26.08 -3.34 17.42
N GLY A 79 24.99 -2.98 18.11
CA GLY A 79 23.67 -2.80 17.48
C GLY A 79 23.50 -1.45 16.76
N PRO A 80 22.31 -1.18 16.19
CA PRO A 80 22.06 0.06 15.47
C PRO A 80 22.13 1.29 16.39
N THR A 81 22.33 2.48 15.80
CA THR A 81 22.30 3.77 16.52
C THR A 81 21.06 4.58 16.13
N PRO A 82 20.54 5.45 17.02
CA PRO A 82 19.49 6.41 16.65
C PRO A 82 19.90 7.34 15.50
N PHE A 83 21.20 7.59 15.34
CA PHE A 83 21.75 8.46 14.30
C PHE A 83 21.64 7.87 12.91
N MET A 84 21.63 6.54 12.76
CA MET A 84 21.33 5.88 11.47
C MET A 84 19.98 6.34 10.93
N GLY A 85 18.93 6.24 11.75
CA GLY A 85 17.59 6.70 11.38
C GLY A 85 17.50 8.21 11.19
N LEU A 86 18.19 8.97 12.06
CA LEU A 86 18.07 10.43 12.08
C LEU A 86 18.68 11.05 10.83
N PHE A 87 19.87 10.58 10.45
CA PHE A 87 20.55 11.09 9.27
C PHE A 87 19.82 10.68 8.00
N VAL A 88 19.32 9.45 7.92
CA VAL A 88 18.46 9.00 6.81
C VAL A 88 17.22 9.88 6.70
N ALA A 89 16.53 10.17 7.81
CA ALA A 89 15.35 11.01 7.81
C ALA A 89 15.67 12.46 7.39
N ALA A 90 16.72 13.06 7.94
CA ALA A 90 17.13 14.41 7.62
C ALA A 90 17.52 14.56 6.14
N THR A 91 18.33 13.62 5.62
CA THR A 91 18.73 13.60 4.21
C THR A 91 17.52 13.35 3.31
N ALA A 92 16.64 12.41 3.65
CA ALA A 92 15.45 12.12 2.86
C ALA A 92 14.53 13.35 2.73
N TRP A 93 14.31 14.08 3.82
CA TRP A 93 13.54 15.34 3.80
C TRP A 93 14.22 16.40 2.92
N GLY A 94 15.53 16.61 3.10
CA GLY A 94 16.31 17.57 2.31
C GLY A 94 16.28 17.28 0.81
N LEU A 95 16.41 16.01 0.42
CA LEU A 95 16.30 15.58 -0.97
C LEU A 95 14.86 15.71 -1.50
N ALA A 96 13.84 15.44 -0.68
CA ALA A 96 12.44 15.59 -1.06
C ALA A 96 12.07 17.06 -1.36
N GLU A 97 12.68 18.03 -0.68
CA GLU A 97 12.51 19.46 -0.99
C GLU A 97 12.90 19.83 -2.42
N PHE A 98 13.81 19.07 -3.03
CA PHE A 98 14.20 19.25 -4.42
C PHE A 98 13.48 18.27 -5.35
N PHE A 99 13.67 16.97 -5.15
CA PHE A 99 13.20 15.94 -6.10
C PHE A 99 11.68 15.74 -6.07
N THR A 100 11.05 15.88 -4.89
CA THR A 100 9.61 15.75 -4.74
C THR A 100 8.90 17.08 -5.01
N ARG A 101 9.29 18.14 -4.30
CA ARG A 101 8.55 19.41 -4.36
C ARG A 101 8.79 20.19 -5.65
N GLN A 102 10.05 20.32 -6.08
CA GLN A 102 10.41 21.17 -7.21
C GLN A 102 10.41 20.39 -8.52
N ARG A 103 11.04 19.21 -8.54
CA ARG A 103 11.16 18.37 -9.74
C ARG A 103 9.95 17.46 -9.98
N ARG A 104 9.11 17.22 -8.96
CA ARG A 104 7.87 16.42 -9.05
C ARG A 104 8.09 15.00 -9.62
N MET A 105 9.21 14.36 -9.27
CA MET A 105 9.55 13.00 -9.72
C MET A 105 8.79 11.95 -8.89
N ALA A 106 8.22 10.91 -9.51
CA ALA A 106 7.35 9.97 -8.80
C ALA A 106 8.14 8.92 -8.00
N LEU A 107 8.97 8.10 -8.66
CA LEU A 107 9.74 7.03 -8.01
C LEU A 107 10.69 7.53 -6.90
N PRO A 108 11.54 8.56 -7.13
CA PRO A 108 12.39 9.08 -6.07
C PRO A 108 11.57 9.55 -4.86
N SER A 109 10.39 10.15 -5.06
CA SER A 109 9.54 10.61 -3.96
C SER A 109 9.00 9.48 -3.10
N ILE A 110 8.71 8.31 -3.70
CA ILE A 110 8.31 7.12 -2.95
C ILE A 110 9.47 6.65 -2.07
N ILE A 111 10.67 6.52 -2.64
CA ILE A 111 11.88 6.10 -1.91
C ILE A 111 12.18 7.06 -0.75
N LEU A 112 12.17 8.37 -1.02
CA LEU A 112 12.45 9.40 -0.03
C LEU A 112 11.40 9.43 1.08
N LEU A 113 10.12 9.25 0.76
CA LEU A 113 9.06 9.14 1.77
C LEU A 113 9.31 7.95 2.71
N LEU A 114 9.57 6.77 2.15
CA LEU A 114 9.76 5.55 2.94
C LEU A 114 11.02 5.67 3.81
N ALA A 115 12.09 6.23 3.27
CA ALA A 115 13.30 6.52 4.02
C ALA A 115 13.07 7.56 5.12
N PHE A 116 12.29 8.61 4.85
CA PHE A 116 11.97 9.62 5.85
C PHE A 116 11.17 9.03 7.03
N VAL A 117 10.05 8.36 6.74
CA VAL A 117 9.18 7.82 7.80
C VAL A 117 9.85 6.66 8.53
N GLY A 118 10.53 5.76 7.80
CA GLY A 118 11.29 4.66 8.38
C GLY A 118 12.50 5.14 9.19
N GLY A 119 13.18 6.20 8.73
CA GLY A 119 14.27 6.83 9.46
C GLY A 119 13.79 7.45 10.78
N VAL A 120 12.67 8.18 10.77
CA VAL A 120 12.06 8.73 11.99
C VAL A 120 11.66 7.61 12.95
N PHE A 121 11.00 6.56 12.46
CA PHE A 121 10.65 5.39 13.26
C PHE A 121 11.91 4.77 13.90
N GLY A 122 12.95 4.51 13.10
CA GLY A 122 14.21 3.94 13.54
C GLY A 122 14.93 4.80 14.59
N THR A 123 14.94 6.12 14.43
CA THR A 123 15.53 7.04 15.43
C THR A 123 14.89 6.87 16.80
N ILE A 124 13.55 6.76 16.85
CA ILE A 124 12.83 6.60 18.12
C ILE A 124 13.10 5.22 18.72
N VAL A 125 12.99 4.17 17.91
CA VAL A 125 13.17 2.79 18.40
C VAL A 125 14.59 2.54 18.87
N PHE A 126 15.59 2.88 18.05
CA PHE A 126 17.00 2.70 18.43
C PHE A 126 17.40 3.66 19.55
N GLY A 127 16.88 4.88 19.56
CA GLY A 127 17.12 5.83 20.66
C GLY A 127 16.61 5.30 22.00
N ALA A 128 15.40 4.77 22.03
CA ALA A 128 14.87 4.10 23.22
C ALA A 128 15.69 2.86 23.59
N GLY A 129 16.12 2.06 22.60
CA GLY A 129 17.05 0.94 22.78
C GLY A 129 18.32 1.35 23.52
N THR A 130 18.98 2.41 23.06
CA THR A 130 20.21 2.93 23.69
C THR A 130 19.98 3.54 25.06
N ALA A 131 18.81 4.13 25.29
CA ALA A 131 18.51 4.84 26.55
C ALA A 131 18.07 3.89 27.67
N LEU A 132 17.34 2.82 27.33
CA LEU A 132 16.81 1.85 28.28
C LEU A 132 17.78 0.68 28.53
N GLY A 133 18.52 0.27 27.50
CA GLY A 133 19.47 -0.84 27.55
C GLY A 133 18.81 -2.23 27.57
N ASP A 134 19.58 -3.24 27.20
CA ASP A 134 19.07 -4.61 26.97
C ASP A 134 18.45 -5.23 28.24
N ALA A 135 19.10 -5.04 29.39
CA ALA A 135 18.61 -5.54 30.67
C ALA A 135 17.18 -5.06 31.01
N TYR A 136 16.83 -3.81 30.64
CA TYR A 136 15.49 -3.30 30.85
C TYR A 136 14.45 -4.03 30.00
N PHE A 137 14.76 -4.32 28.73
CA PHE A 137 13.86 -5.04 27.84
C PHE A 137 13.73 -6.52 28.19
N GLU A 138 14.80 -7.14 28.69
CA GLU A 138 14.76 -8.50 29.23
C GLU A 138 13.83 -8.60 30.45
N GLU A 139 13.91 -7.63 31.37
CA GLU A 139 13.03 -7.59 32.54
C GLU A 139 11.59 -7.15 32.19
N ASN A 140 11.43 -6.33 31.14
CA ASN A 140 10.16 -5.73 30.75
C ASN A 140 9.83 -6.06 29.28
N GLY A 141 9.39 -7.29 29.00
CA GLY A 141 9.05 -7.71 27.64
C GLY A 141 8.07 -6.77 26.92
N SER A 142 7.08 -6.21 27.64
CA SER A 142 6.10 -5.26 27.08
C SER A 142 6.75 -3.95 26.59
N ALA A 143 7.92 -3.59 27.10
CA ALA A 143 8.63 -2.37 26.72
C ALA A 143 8.99 -2.35 25.23
N VAL A 144 9.31 -3.50 24.63
CA VAL A 144 9.58 -3.58 23.18
C VAL A 144 8.36 -3.14 22.38
N ALA A 145 7.19 -3.67 22.71
CA ALA A 145 5.94 -3.33 22.05
C ALA A 145 5.54 -1.86 22.30
N ILE A 146 5.80 -1.32 23.49
CA ILE A 146 5.59 0.10 23.82
C ILE A 146 6.51 1.00 22.99
N VAL A 147 7.79 0.66 22.86
CA VAL A 147 8.76 1.43 22.08
C VAL A 147 8.42 1.41 20.59
N ILE A 148 8.02 0.25 20.05
CA ILE A 148 7.52 0.14 18.68
C ILE A 148 6.28 1.02 18.49
N SER A 149 5.36 1.01 19.45
CA SER A 149 4.16 1.85 19.43
C SER A 149 4.50 3.33 19.42
N LEU A 150 5.43 3.75 20.28
CA LEU A 150 5.90 5.13 20.32
C LEU A 150 6.54 5.54 19.00
N GLY A 151 7.41 4.70 18.44
CA GLY A 151 8.01 4.90 17.12
C GLY A 151 6.95 5.06 16.04
N ALA A 152 5.92 4.20 16.05
CA ALA A 152 4.82 4.24 15.10
C ALA A 152 3.96 5.50 15.24
N ALA A 153 3.71 5.98 16.46
CA ALA A 153 3.01 7.24 16.71
C ALA A 153 3.79 8.44 16.13
N VAL A 154 5.11 8.50 16.37
CA VAL A 154 5.97 9.56 15.83
C VAL A 154 6.07 9.46 14.31
N ALA A 155 6.15 8.24 13.76
CA ALA A 155 6.14 7.99 12.32
C ALA A 155 4.82 8.44 11.65
N ALA A 156 3.68 8.23 12.29
CA ALA A 156 2.38 8.72 11.81
C ALA A 156 2.33 10.26 11.79
N ALA A 157 2.85 10.91 12.84
CA ALA A 157 2.98 12.37 12.88
C ALA A 157 3.93 12.89 11.78
N ALA A 158 5.06 12.21 11.56
CA ALA A 158 6.00 12.53 10.50
C ALA A 158 5.37 12.36 9.11
N ALA A 159 4.64 11.27 8.86
CA ALA A 159 3.89 11.08 7.62
C ALA A 159 2.86 12.20 7.40
N TRP A 160 2.15 12.63 8.45
CA TRP A 160 1.24 13.77 8.37
C TRP A 160 1.96 15.08 8.00
N MET A 161 3.11 15.37 8.62
CA MET A 161 3.96 16.51 8.26
C MET A 161 4.45 16.45 6.81
N HIS A 162 4.90 15.27 6.37
CA HIS A 162 5.30 15.02 4.99
C HIS A 162 4.15 15.26 4.01
N TRP A 163 2.95 14.77 4.32
CA TRP A 163 1.76 14.98 3.47
C TRP A 163 1.41 16.46 3.35
N ARG A 164 1.43 17.20 4.47
CA ARG A 164 1.15 18.64 4.48
C ARG A 164 2.13 19.40 3.58
N ARG A 165 3.39 18.96 3.52
CA ARG A 165 4.47 19.60 2.78
C ARG A 165 4.50 19.23 1.29
N PHE A 166 4.47 17.93 0.98
CA PHE A 166 4.76 17.40 -0.35
C PHE A 166 3.54 16.90 -1.10
N ARG A 167 2.42 16.60 -0.40
CA ARG A 167 1.16 16.12 -0.99
C ARG A 167 1.33 14.89 -1.90
N VAL A 168 2.24 13.97 -1.53
CA VAL A 168 2.50 12.73 -2.28
C VAL A 168 1.48 11.66 -1.87
N PRO A 169 0.66 11.10 -2.79
CA PRO A 169 -0.45 10.20 -2.46
C PRO A 169 -0.11 9.05 -1.49
N ILE A 170 0.99 8.34 -1.74
CA ILE A 170 1.41 7.20 -0.92
C ILE A 170 1.65 7.56 0.56
N THR A 171 1.94 8.83 0.89
CA THR A 171 2.19 9.26 2.27
C THR A 171 1.02 8.93 3.20
N VAL A 172 -0.21 8.97 2.72
CA VAL A 172 -1.35 8.69 3.59
C VAL A 172 -1.50 7.19 3.85
N ALA A 173 -1.16 6.33 2.89
CA ALA A 173 -1.08 4.90 3.16
C ALA A 173 0.04 4.58 4.14
N VAL A 174 1.22 5.19 4.00
CA VAL A 174 2.32 5.04 4.96
C VAL A 174 1.91 5.53 6.36
N GLY A 175 1.19 6.66 6.45
CA GLY A 175 0.64 7.15 7.71
C GLY A 175 -0.43 6.23 8.31
N ALA A 176 -1.32 5.67 7.49
CA ALA A 176 -2.30 4.68 7.93
C ALA A 176 -1.62 3.40 8.45
N ALA A 177 -0.58 2.91 7.76
CA ALA A 177 0.21 1.77 8.20
C ALA A 177 0.89 2.04 9.55
N ALA A 178 1.42 3.24 9.76
CA ALA A 178 1.98 3.64 11.05
C ALA A 178 0.92 3.68 12.16
N VAL A 179 -0.30 4.15 11.88
CA VAL A 179 -1.41 4.09 12.84
C VAL A 179 -1.82 2.64 13.15
N VAL A 180 -1.86 1.77 12.13
CA VAL A 180 -2.13 0.33 12.34
C VAL A 180 -1.05 -0.29 13.24
N ALA A 181 0.23 -0.04 12.95
CA ALA A 181 1.33 -0.52 13.77
C ALA A 181 1.28 0.01 15.20
N LEU A 182 0.89 1.27 15.40
CA LEU A 182 0.65 1.85 16.73
C LEU A 182 -0.44 1.09 17.49
N VAL A 183 -1.61 0.88 16.89
CA VAL A 183 -2.73 0.19 17.55
C VAL A 183 -2.37 -1.25 17.89
N LEU A 184 -1.79 -1.99 16.94
CA LEU A 184 -1.38 -3.38 17.14
C LEU A 184 -0.25 -3.50 18.16
N GLY A 185 0.73 -2.60 18.13
CA GLY A 185 1.82 -2.55 19.12
C GLY A 185 1.32 -2.28 20.53
N LEU A 186 0.38 -1.34 20.70
CA LEU A 186 -0.19 -1.04 22.02
C LEU A 186 -0.98 -2.24 22.56
N LEU A 187 -1.75 -2.91 21.71
CA LEU A 187 -2.45 -4.12 22.11
C LEU A 187 -1.47 -5.25 22.45
N ALA A 188 -0.44 -5.46 21.62
CA ALA A 188 0.59 -6.46 21.86
C ALA A 188 1.30 -6.23 23.20
N SER A 189 1.53 -4.97 23.60
CA SER A 189 2.17 -4.66 24.87
C SER A 189 1.45 -5.20 26.11
N GLY A 190 0.13 -5.45 26.02
CA GLY A 190 -0.63 -6.08 27.10
C GLY A 190 -0.43 -7.61 27.21
N TYR A 191 0.17 -8.23 26.19
CA TYR A 191 0.38 -9.68 26.13
C TYR A 191 1.87 -10.07 26.14
N VAL A 192 2.77 -9.19 25.72
CA VAL A 192 4.21 -9.48 25.70
C VAL A 192 4.77 -9.44 27.12
N THR A 193 5.30 -10.59 27.56
CA THR A 193 5.96 -10.78 28.87
C THR A 193 7.35 -11.40 28.69
N PRO A 194 8.29 -11.23 29.63
CA PRO A 194 9.62 -11.87 29.55
C PRO A 194 9.56 -13.39 29.37
N ASP A 195 8.65 -14.07 30.09
CA ASP A 195 8.51 -15.53 30.09
C ASP A 195 7.49 -16.07 29.08
N MET A 196 7.24 -15.34 27.99
CA MET A 196 6.22 -15.66 27.00
C MET A 196 6.53 -17.00 26.31
N ASN A 197 5.61 -17.96 26.42
CA ASN A 197 5.69 -19.25 25.75
C ASN A 197 4.84 -19.28 24.46
N ASP A 198 4.89 -20.40 23.74
CA ASP A 198 4.12 -20.58 22.49
C ASP A 198 2.61 -20.39 22.68
N ALA A 199 2.04 -20.81 23.81
CA ALA A 199 0.62 -20.65 24.09
C ALA A 199 0.23 -19.18 24.34
N ASP A 200 1.11 -18.39 24.94
CA ASP A 200 0.92 -16.95 25.11
C ASP A 200 1.07 -16.21 23.78
N ALA A 201 1.98 -16.65 22.91
CA ALA A 201 2.09 -16.17 21.53
C ALA A 201 0.83 -16.47 20.71
N GLU A 202 0.27 -17.67 20.82
CA GLU A 202 -1.02 -17.99 20.19
C GLU A 202 -2.16 -17.13 20.74
N ARG A 203 -2.23 -16.89 22.06
CA ARG A 203 -3.23 -15.99 22.66
C ARG A 203 -3.12 -14.58 22.13
N MET A 204 -1.90 -14.02 22.09
CA MET A 204 -1.65 -12.69 21.54
C MET A 204 -2.12 -12.63 20.09
N LYS A 205 -1.73 -13.62 19.28
CA LYS A 205 -2.09 -13.72 17.86
C LYS A 205 -3.61 -13.79 17.67
N ASN A 206 -4.31 -14.61 18.45
CA ASN A 206 -5.77 -14.75 18.42
C ASN A 206 -6.50 -13.44 18.72
N VAL A 207 -5.85 -12.48 19.38
CA VAL A 207 -6.39 -11.13 19.64
C VAL A 207 -5.94 -10.14 18.57
N LEU A 208 -4.69 -10.18 18.14
CA LEU A 208 -4.14 -9.26 17.15
C LEU A 208 -4.72 -9.47 15.75
N GLU A 209 -4.96 -10.71 15.32
CA GLU A 209 -5.46 -11.02 13.98
C GLU A 209 -6.87 -10.43 13.73
N PRO A 210 -7.88 -10.64 14.59
CA PRO A 210 -9.18 -9.99 14.42
C PRO A 210 -9.09 -8.46 14.43
N VAL A 211 -8.20 -7.88 15.25
CA VAL A 211 -8.02 -6.41 15.27
C VAL A 211 -7.34 -5.93 14.00
N ALA A 212 -6.33 -6.63 13.50
CA ALA A 212 -5.68 -6.34 12.22
C ALA A 212 -6.70 -6.38 11.07
N LEU A 213 -7.62 -7.36 11.08
CA LEU A 213 -8.73 -7.44 10.13
C LEU A 213 -9.66 -6.23 10.21
N LEU A 214 -10.05 -5.82 11.43
CA LEU A 214 -10.90 -4.64 11.64
C LEU A 214 -10.20 -3.36 11.17
N LEU A 215 -8.90 -3.23 11.42
CA LEU A 215 -8.07 -2.12 10.93
C LEU A 215 -7.91 -2.15 9.41
N GLY A 216 -7.78 -3.34 8.81
CA GLY A 216 -7.78 -3.56 7.37
C GLY A 216 -9.10 -3.11 6.73
N LEU A 217 -10.24 -3.50 7.33
CA LEU A 217 -11.56 -3.05 6.92
C LEU A 217 -11.72 -1.53 7.08
N GLY A 218 -11.25 -0.96 8.19
CA GLY A 218 -11.22 0.50 8.39
C GLY A 218 -10.40 1.23 7.33
N THR A 219 -9.24 0.68 6.97
CA THR A 219 -8.37 1.19 5.90
C THR A 219 -9.05 1.08 4.53
N PHE A 220 -9.75 -0.03 4.26
CA PHE A 220 -10.55 -0.22 3.05
C PHE A 220 -11.70 0.80 2.97
N LEU A 221 -12.43 1.02 4.06
CA LEU A 221 -13.50 2.02 4.11
C LEU A 221 -12.97 3.45 3.92
N LEU A 222 -11.78 3.76 4.46
CA LEU A 222 -11.10 5.02 4.20
C LEU A 222 -10.71 5.17 2.72
N ALA A 223 -10.21 4.10 2.11
CA ALA A 223 -9.91 4.05 0.68
C ALA A 223 -11.17 4.32 -0.17
N MET A 224 -12.28 3.66 0.18
CA MET A 224 -13.59 3.84 -0.46
C MET A 224 -14.13 5.26 -0.31
N ARG A 225 -13.92 5.90 0.85
CA ARG A 225 -14.32 7.31 1.05
C ARG A 225 -13.61 8.24 0.08
N TRP A 226 -12.35 7.99 -0.24
CA TRP A 226 -11.64 8.77 -1.25
C TRP A 226 -12.05 8.42 -2.67
N ASP A 227 -12.18 7.14 -2.98
CA ASP A 227 -12.56 6.70 -4.32
C ASP A 227 -13.94 7.23 -4.71
N SER A 228 -14.92 7.11 -3.81
CA SER A 228 -16.28 7.63 -4.01
C SER A 228 -16.37 9.17 -4.06
N SER A 229 -15.34 9.88 -3.56
CA SER A 229 -15.28 11.34 -3.65
C SER A 229 -14.76 11.85 -4.99
N ASP A 230 -14.29 10.94 -5.86
CA ASP A 230 -13.83 11.21 -7.22
C ASP A 230 -14.24 10.09 -8.20
N PRO A 231 -15.57 9.90 -8.46
CA PRO A 231 -16.05 8.80 -9.30
C PRO A 231 -15.59 8.86 -10.77
N ARG A 232 -15.15 10.03 -11.22
CA ARG A 232 -14.58 10.23 -12.57
C ARG A 232 -13.07 10.01 -12.63
N ARG A 233 -12.41 9.91 -11.47
CA ARG A 233 -10.95 9.70 -11.31
C ARG A 233 -10.13 10.78 -11.99
N GLU A 234 -10.58 12.02 -11.86
CA GLU A 234 -9.93 13.18 -12.49
C GLU A 234 -8.94 13.87 -11.56
N THR A 235 -8.98 13.57 -10.26
CA THR A 235 -8.18 14.25 -9.24
C THR A 235 -7.16 13.32 -8.59
N ARG A 236 -6.20 13.92 -7.87
CA ARG A 236 -5.22 13.18 -7.05
C ARG A 236 -5.85 12.28 -5.97
N ARG A 237 -7.13 12.45 -5.64
CA ARG A 237 -7.84 11.62 -4.65
C ARG A 237 -7.88 10.14 -5.07
N SER A 238 -7.97 9.88 -6.36
CA SER A 238 -7.90 8.54 -6.94
C SER A 238 -6.57 7.85 -6.63
N ASP A 239 -5.44 8.57 -6.73
CA ASP A 239 -4.12 8.02 -6.40
C ASP A 239 -4.00 7.67 -4.93
N VAL A 240 -4.56 8.49 -4.05
CA VAL A 240 -4.49 8.24 -2.61
C VAL A 240 -5.37 7.04 -2.22
N ALA A 241 -6.54 6.90 -2.86
CA ALA A 241 -7.39 5.72 -2.71
C ALA A 241 -6.69 4.45 -3.19
N PHE A 242 -5.96 4.50 -4.30
CA PHE A 242 -5.18 3.36 -4.80
C PHE A 242 -4.20 2.82 -3.74
N TRP A 243 -3.41 3.69 -3.13
CA TRP A 243 -2.42 3.26 -2.12
C TRP A 243 -3.07 2.72 -0.84
N LEU A 244 -4.21 3.28 -0.42
CA LEU A 244 -4.95 2.74 0.71
C LEU A 244 -5.55 1.36 0.41
N HIS A 245 -6.07 1.13 -0.80
CA HIS A 245 -6.52 -0.22 -1.20
C HIS A 245 -5.35 -1.21 -1.22
N LEU A 246 -4.17 -0.78 -1.70
CA LEU A 246 -2.96 -1.60 -1.71
C LEU A 246 -2.57 -2.03 -0.29
N LEU A 247 -2.66 -1.12 0.69
CA LEU A 247 -2.42 -1.41 2.11
C LEU A 247 -3.54 -2.24 2.77
N ALA A 248 -4.80 -1.97 2.43
CA ALA A 248 -5.94 -2.64 3.06
C ALA A 248 -5.99 -4.13 2.72
N ALA A 249 -5.64 -4.50 1.48
CA ALA A 249 -5.67 -5.88 1.02
C ALA A 249 -4.88 -6.86 1.91
N PRO A 250 -3.58 -6.67 2.21
CA PRO A 250 -2.83 -7.58 3.09
C PRO A 250 -3.36 -7.56 4.52
N LEU A 251 -3.80 -6.39 5.03
CA LEU A 251 -4.40 -6.26 6.36
C LEU A 251 -5.75 -7.00 6.50
N MET A 252 -6.43 -7.31 5.40
CA MET A 252 -7.63 -8.15 5.40
C MET A 252 -7.30 -9.61 5.12
N VAL A 253 -6.49 -9.88 4.10
CA VAL A 253 -6.22 -11.24 3.61
C VAL A 253 -5.41 -12.04 4.61
N HIS A 254 -4.36 -11.46 5.18
CA HIS A 254 -3.47 -12.18 6.11
C HIS A 254 -4.22 -12.68 7.35
N PRO A 255 -4.98 -11.83 8.08
CA PRO A 255 -5.71 -12.32 9.24
C PRO A 255 -6.81 -13.31 8.90
N ILE A 256 -7.51 -13.16 7.77
CA ILE A 256 -8.49 -14.16 7.33
C ILE A 256 -7.81 -15.51 7.11
N PHE A 257 -6.65 -15.51 6.47
CA PHE A 257 -5.90 -16.75 6.22
C PHE A 257 -5.44 -17.40 7.53
N ASP A 258 -4.97 -16.57 8.46
CA ASP A 258 -4.48 -17.06 9.74
C ASP A 258 -5.61 -17.62 10.62
N LEU A 259 -6.74 -16.91 10.71
CA LEU A 259 -7.94 -17.32 11.44
C LEU A 259 -8.57 -18.60 10.87
N LEU A 260 -8.37 -18.87 9.57
CA LEU A 260 -8.78 -20.11 8.91
C LEU A 260 -7.75 -21.24 9.05
N GLY A 261 -6.63 -21.02 9.73
CA GLY A 261 -5.55 -21.99 9.93
C GLY A 261 -4.73 -22.29 8.67
N LEU A 262 -4.85 -21.47 7.61
CA LEU A 262 -4.23 -21.72 6.31
C LEU A 262 -2.72 -21.48 6.31
N THR A 263 -2.24 -20.67 7.26
CA THR A 263 -0.82 -20.36 7.47
C THR A 263 -0.08 -21.47 8.24
N GLN A 264 -0.80 -22.32 8.99
CA GLN A 264 -0.24 -23.31 9.91
C GLN A 264 -0.06 -24.71 9.29
N GLY A 265 -0.26 -24.86 7.97
CA GLY A 265 0.01 -26.10 7.24
C GLY A 265 -1.15 -27.09 7.16
N ALA A 266 -2.33 -26.76 7.71
CA ALA A 266 -3.54 -27.55 7.51
C ALA A 266 -4.16 -27.24 6.13
N ALA A 267 -3.59 -27.81 5.06
CA ALA A 267 -4.18 -27.78 3.72
C ALA A 267 -5.41 -28.71 3.66
N THR A 268 -6.47 -28.33 4.36
CA THR A 268 -7.76 -29.01 4.29
C THR A 268 -8.47 -28.65 2.98
N ALA A 269 -9.29 -29.56 2.44
CA ALA A 269 -10.13 -29.26 1.28
C ALA A 269 -11.04 -28.03 1.54
N LEU A 270 -11.47 -27.84 2.79
CA LEU A 270 -12.24 -26.65 3.19
C LEU A 270 -11.41 -25.37 3.10
N GLY A 271 -10.14 -25.41 3.51
CA GLY A 271 -9.20 -24.30 3.38
C GLY A 271 -8.98 -23.87 1.93
N ALA A 272 -8.84 -24.84 1.01
CA ALA A 272 -8.73 -24.58 -0.42
C ALA A 272 -9.95 -23.82 -0.99
N ILE A 273 -11.14 -24.30 -0.64
CA ILE A 273 -12.40 -23.66 -1.04
C ILE A 273 -12.48 -22.24 -0.47
N ALA A 274 -12.10 -22.06 0.80
CA ALA A 274 -12.11 -20.74 1.45
C ALA A 274 -11.17 -19.74 0.76
N VAL A 275 -9.96 -20.17 0.34
CA VAL A 275 -9.03 -19.33 -0.42
C VAL A 275 -9.64 -18.88 -1.75
N VAL A 276 -10.22 -19.82 -2.51
CA VAL A 276 -10.86 -19.53 -3.80
C VAL A 276 -12.04 -18.58 -3.61
N VAL A 277 -12.92 -18.85 -2.64
CA VAL A 277 -14.08 -18.00 -2.34
C VAL A 277 -13.64 -16.61 -1.92
N LEU A 278 -12.63 -16.50 -1.05
CA LEU A 278 -12.10 -15.20 -0.64
C LEU A 278 -11.53 -14.43 -1.84
N TYR A 279 -10.73 -15.08 -2.68
CA TYR A 279 -10.10 -14.42 -3.82
C TYR A 279 -11.12 -14.00 -4.88
N VAL A 280 -12.14 -14.84 -5.14
CA VAL A 280 -13.27 -14.46 -6.01
C VAL A 280 -14.04 -13.29 -5.39
N GLY A 281 -14.31 -13.31 -4.09
CA GLY A 281 -14.95 -12.20 -3.38
C GLY A 281 -14.17 -10.89 -3.51
N LEU A 282 -12.85 -10.93 -3.30
CA LEU A 282 -11.95 -9.80 -3.53
C LEU A 282 -11.95 -9.35 -4.98
N GLY A 283 -12.04 -10.27 -5.94
CA GLY A 283 -12.18 -9.98 -7.37
C GLY A 283 -13.49 -9.29 -7.71
N MET A 284 -14.60 -9.71 -7.11
CA MET A 284 -15.90 -9.04 -7.27
C MET A 284 -15.86 -7.63 -6.70
N VAL A 285 -15.27 -7.44 -5.53
CA VAL A 285 -15.04 -6.12 -4.94
C VAL A 285 -14.17 -5.27 -5.85
N ALA A 286 -13.01 -5.79 -6.29
CA ALA A 286 -12.07 -5.12 -7.18
C ALA A 286 -12.71 -4.69 -8.51
N LEU A 287 -13.58 -5.53 -9.10
CA LEU A 287 -14.34 -5.19 -10.29
C LEU A 287 -15.36 -4.08 -10.01
N ALA A 288 -16.10 -4.17 -8.91
CA ALA A 288 -17.11 -3.17 -8.56
C ALA A 288 -16.49 -1.76 -8.40
N ILE A 289 -15.39 -1.68 -7.64
CA ILE A 289 -14.66 -0.44 -7.37
C ILE A 289 -13.67 -0.07 -8.46
N ASP A 290 -13.52 -0.92 -9.49
CA ASP A 290 -12.58 -0.74 -10.59
C ASP A 290 -11.10 -0.58 -10.15
N ARG A 291 -10.64 -1.35 -9.16
CA ARG A 291 -9.27 -1.27 -8.60
C ARG A 291 -8.53 -2.58 -8.72
N ARG A 292 -7.54 -2.62 -9.61
CA ARG A 292 -6.72 -3.83 -9.87
C ARG A 292 -5.69 -4.07 -8.76
N ALA A 293 -5.19 -3.00 -8.15
CA ALA A 293 -4.21 -3.07 -7.05
C ALA A 293 -4.63 -3.99 -5.91
N LEU A 294 -5.93 -4.07 -5.62
CA LEU A 294 -6.47 -4.92 -4.55
C LEU A 294 -6.20 -6.41 -4.84
N LEU A 295 -6.41 -6.85 -6.09
CA LEU A 295 -6.10 -8.22 -6.53
C LEU A 295 -4.60 -8.51 -6.51
N VAL A 296 -3.80 -7.57 -7.02
CA VAL A 296 -2.33 -7.73 -7.08
C VAL A 296 -1.72 -7.81 -5.68
N SER A 297 -2.20 -7.00 -4.73
CA SER A 297 -1.70 -7.00 -3.35
C SER A 297 -2.04 -8.29 -2.60
N ALA A 298 -3.22 -8.88 -2.86
CA ALA A 298 -3.64 -10.15 -2.27
C ALA A 298 -2.98 -11.38 -2.94
N LEU A 299 -2.39 -11.22 -4.12
CA LEU A 299 -1.91 -12.32 -4.97
C LEU A 299 -0.84 -13.18 -4.29
N ALA A 300 0.08 -12.57 -3.54
CA ALA A 300 1.15 -13.29 -2.85
C ALA A 300 0.60 -14.33 -1.87
N TYR A 301 -0.46 -13.99 -1.12
CA TYR A 301 -1.11 -14.90 -0.18
C TYR A 301 -1.80 -16.05 -0.90
N VAL A 302 -2.47 -15.76 -2.02
CA VAL A 302 -3.20 -16.76 -2.81
C VAL A 302 -2.23 -17.73 -3.48
N LEU A 303 -1.12 -17.23 -4.02
CA LEU A 303 -0.04 -18.05 -4.57
C LEU A 303 0.56 -18.96 -3.50
N PHE A 304 0.82 -18.41 -2.30
CA PHE A 304 1.31 -19.20 -1.17
C PHE A 304 0.34 -20.33 -0.80
N ALA A 305 -0.95 -20.03 -0.62
CA ALA A 305 -1.93 -21.04 -0.22
C ALA A 305 -2.19 -22.10 -1.30
N LEU A 306 -2.23 -21.73 -2.58
CA LEU A 306 -2.40 -22.68 -3.66
C LEU A 306 -1.17 -23.58 -3.82
N ASN A 307 0.04 -23.03 -3.68
CA ASN A 307 1.26 -23.84 -3.70
C ASN A 307 1.23 -24.91 -2.58
N ARG A 308 0.87 -24.52 -1.36
CA ARG A 308 0.68 -25.44 -0.23
C ARG A 308 -0.38 -26.51 -0.49
N LEU A 309 -1.49 -26.13 -1.11
CA LEU A 309 -2.55 -27.08 -1.48
C LEU A 309 -2.00 -28.16 -2.40
N PHE A 310 -1.26 -27.77 -3.45
CA PHE A 310 -0.74 -28.71 -4.43
C PHE A 310 0.41 -29.57 -3.91
N GLU A 311 1.27 -29.06 -3.02
CA GLU A 311 2.27 -29.87 -2.29
C GLU A 311 1.61 -31.07 -1.58
N THR A 312 0.42 -30.86 -1.01
CA THR A 312 -0.31 -31.87 -0.23
C THR A 312 -0.88 -33.01 -1.10
N TYR A 313 -1.15 -32.76 -2.39
CA TYR A 313 -1.72 -33.76 -3.32
C TYR A 313 -0.71 -34.40 -4.29
N GLY A 314 0.60 -34.15 -4.13
CA GLY A 314 1.64 -35.10 -4.57
C GLY A 314 2.19 -35.03 -6.02
N VAL A 315 2.06 -33.94 -6.77
CA VAL A 315 2.68 -33.79 -8.11
C VAL A 315 3.68 -32.62 -8.16
N VAL A 316 4.73 -32.71 -7.35
CA VAL A 316 5.61 -31.59 -6.96
C VAL A 316 6.27 -30.84 -8.15
N GLU A 317 6.61 -31.51 -9.24
CA GLU A 317 7.31 -30.87 -10.38
C GLU A 317 6.39 -30.04 -11.30
N LEU A 318 5.12 -30.43 -11.48
CA LEU A 318 4.18 -29.71 -12.36
C LEU A 318 3.35 -28.64 -11.61
N ASN A 319 3.31 -28.70 -10.28
CA ASN A 319 2.43 -27.91 -9.43
C ASN A 319 2.63 -26.40 -9.53
N PHE A 320 3.88 -25.95 -9.46
CA PHE A 320 4.17 -24.52 -9.56
C PHE A 320 3.79 -23.97 -10.94
N ALA A 321 4.13 -24.71 -12.00
CA ALA A 321 3.81 -24.33 -13.37
C ALA A 321 2.29 -24.31 -13.62
N LEU A 322 1.55 -25.32 -13.15
CA LEU A 322 0.08 -25.34 -13.25
C LEU A 322 -0.57 -24.22 -12.43
N THR A 323 -0.10 -23.98 -11.20
CA THR A 323 -0.61 -22.89 -10.35
C THR A 323 -0.40 -21.53 -11.02
N ALA A 324 0.83 -21.28 -11.48
CA ALA A 324 1.19 -20.05 -12.18
C ALA A 324 0.42 -19.92 -13.50
N LEU A 325 0.21 -21.01 -14.25
CA LEU A 325 -0.56 -21.02 -15.47
C LEU A 325 -2.04 -20.71 -15.21
N VAL A 326 -2.67 -21.37 -14.24
CA VAL A 326 -4.09 -21.17 -13.91
C VAL A 326 -4.32 -19.73 -13.41
N ILE A 327 -3.53 -19.27 -12.46
CA ILE A 327 -3.69 -17.92 -11.90
C ILE A 327 -3.28 -16.86 -12.93
N GLY A 328 -2.14 -17.05 -13.60
CA GLY A 328 -1.64 -16.14 -14.62
C GLY A 328 -2.61 -16.00 -15.78
N SER A 329 -3.11 -17.11 -16.33
CA SER A 329 -4.12 -17.07 -17.39
C SER A 329 -5.43 -16.45 -16.91
N SER A 330 -5.90 -16.76 -15.69
CA SER A 330 -7.11 -16.14 -15.12
C SER A 330 -6.95 -14.62 -14.98
N LEU A 331 -5.81 -14.15 -14.49
CA LEU A 331 -5.50 -12.73 -14.36
C LEU A 331 -5.36 -12.04 -15.72
N LEU A 332 -4.73 -12.69 -16.70
CA LEU A 332 -4.60 -12.17 -18.06
C LEU A 332 -5.96 -12.06 -18.75
N LEU A 333 -6.80 -13.09 -18.65
CA LEU A 333 -8.17 -13.08 -19.15
C LEU A 333 -9.00 -11.99 -18.47
N LEU A 334 -8.96 -11.91 -17.14
CA LEU A 334 -9.66 -10.87 -16.40
C LEU A 334 -9.17 -9.47 -16.78
N SER A 335 -7.86 -9.29 -17.02
CA SER A 335 -7.29 -8.02 -17.49
C SER A 335 -7.78 -7.65 -18.89
N ALA A 336 -7.82 -8.61 -19.81
CA ALA A 336 -8.29 -8.41 -21.18
C ALA A 336 -9.79 -8.09 -21.26
N PHE A 337 -10.60 -8.76 -20.43
CA PHE A 337 -12.05 -8.62 -20.40
C PHE A 337 -12.56 -7.76 -19.23
N TRP A 338 -11.69 -6.95 -18.63
CA TRP A 338 -11.97 -6.21 -17.39
C TRP A 338 -13.25 -5.38 -17.47
N ALA A 339 -13.40 -4.57 -18.53
CA ALA A 339 -14.57 -3.70 -18.70
C ALA A 339 -15.89 -4.49 -18.85
N SER A 340 -15.84 -5.65 -19.51
CA SER A 340 -16.99 -6.53 -19.69
C SER A 340 -17.37 -7.22 -18.38
N ALA A 341 -16.39 -7.77 -17.67
CA ALA A 341 -16.58 -8.38 -16.34
C ALA A 341 -17.13 -7.36 -15.34
N ARG A 342 -16.56 -6.16 -15.33
CA ARG A 342 -17.03 -5.05 -14.50
C ARG A 342 -18.48 -4.69 -14.77
N ARG A 343 -18.87 -4.52 -16.04
CA ARG A 343 -20.28 -4.24 -16.40
C ARG A 343 -21.22 -5.32 -15.87
N ALA A 344 -20.83 -6.59 -15.97
CA ALA A 344 -21.63 -7.70 -15.43
C ALA A 344 -21.79 -7.63 -13.89
N VAL A 345 -20.77 -7.18 -13.16
CA VAL A 345 -20.82 -7.03 -11.69
C VAL A 345 -21.57 -5.77 -11.26
N VAL A 346 -21.40 -4.64 -11.95
CA VAL A 346 -21.93 -3.34 -11.51
C VAL A 346 -23.36 -3.10 -11.96
N ASN A 347 -23.77 -3.53 -13.16
CA ASN A 347 -25.13 -3.35 -13.66
C ASN A 347 -26.26 -3.86 -12.73
N PRO A 348 -26.14 -5.03 -12.08
CA PRO A 348 -27.18 -5.51 -11.17
C PRO A 348 -27.23 -4.76 -9.83
N LEU A 349 -26.28 -3.86 -9.53
CA LEU A 349 -26.26 -3.14 -8.24
C LEU A 349 -27.35 -2.05 -8.17
N PRO A 350 -27.90 -1.77 -6.97
CA PRO A 350 -28.82 -0.65 -6.76
C PRO A 350 -28.24 0.69 -7.21
N GLU A 351 -29.11 1.61 -7.67
CA GLU A 351 -28.68 2.94 -8.17
C GLU A 351 -27.86 3.73 -7.16
N GLY A 352 -28.22 3.67 -5.87
CA GLY A 352 -27.49 4.36 -4.80
C GLY A 352 -26.04 3.88 -4.63
N LEU A 353 -25.77 2.59 -4.90
CA LEU A 353 -24.42 2.03 -4.90
C LEU A 353 -23.68 2.41 -6.19
N ARG A 354 -24.33 2.25 -7.35
CA ARG A 354 -23.75 2.61 -8.66
C ARG A 354 -23.31 4.07 -8.72
N ALA A 355 -24.08 4.99 -8.12
CA ALA A 355 -23.75 6.42 -8.09
C ALA A 355 -22.48 6.76 -7.29
N ARG A 356 -22.02 5.86 -6.40
CA ARG A 356 -20.79 6.02 -5.61
C ARG A 356 -19.59 5.25 -6.16
N LEU A 357 -19.82 4.41 -7.17
CA LEU A 357 -18.78 3.65 -7.84
C LEU A 357 -18.25 4.44 -9.05
N PRO A 358 -17.05 4.10 -9.55
CA PRO A 358 -16.52 4.71 -10.77
C PRO A 358 -17.49 4.58 -11.94
N VAL A 359 -17.53 5.57 -12.82
CA VAL A 359 -18.42 5.56 -13.99
C VAL A 359 -18.15 4.34 -14.88
N LEU A 360 -19.20 3.74 -15.46
CA LEU A 360 -19.07 2.55 -16.32
C LEU A 360 -18.55 2.89 -17.71
N ASP A 361 -19.04 4.02 -18.25
CA ASP A 361 -18.62 4.57 -19.53
C ASP A 361 -18.26 6.04 -19.30
N ARG A 362 -17.03 6.46 -19.63
CA ARG A 362 -16.75 7.89 -19.80
C ARG A 362 -17.47 8.29 -21.08
N SER A 363 -18.59 9.01 -20.94
CA SER A 363 -19.35 9.50 -22.08
C SER A 363 -18.41 10.20 -23.06
N ALA A 364 -18.26 9.65 -24.27
CA ALA A 364 -17.57 10.33 -25.35
C ALA A 364 -18.23 11.70 -25.54
N ALA A 365 -17.44 12.77 -25.50
CA ALA A 365 -17.95 14.10 -25.77
C ALA A 365 -18.66 14.08 -27.14
N VAL A 366 -19.90 14.58 -27.18
CA VAL A 366 -20.63 14.79 -28.43
C VAL A 366 -19.73 15.66 -29.33
N PRO A 367 -19.37 15.24 -30.55
CA PRO A 367 -18.59 16.09 -31.44
C PRO A 367 -19.37 17.38 -31.64
N LEU A 368 -18.75 18.52 -31.32
CA LEU A 368 -19.32 19.81 -31.72
C LEU A 368 -19.44 19.80 -33.25
N PRO A 369 -20.61 20.14 -33.82
CA PRO A 369 -20.74 20.25 -35.27
C PRO A 369 -19.74 21.29 -35.79
N ALA A 370 -19.05 20.92 -36.87
CA ALA A 370 -18.03 21.71 -37.55
C ALA A 370 -18.57 23.01 -38.13
#